data_AF-A0A1C0A8W7-F1
#
_entry.id   AF-A0A1C0A8W7-F1
#
_cell.length_a   1.000
_cell.length_b   1.000
_cell.length_c   1.000
_cell.angle_alpha   90.00
_cell.angle_beta   90.00
_cell.angle_gamma   90.00
#
_symmetry.space_group_name_H-M   'P 1'
#
loop_
_entity.id
_entity.type
_entity.pdbx_description
1 polymer ?
#
loop_
_entity_poly.entity_id
_entity_poly.type
_entity_poly.pdbx_seq_one_letter_code
_entity_poly.pdbx_strand_id
1 'polypeptide(L)'
;MSKKLMKNVIVSFLLVLSVSFLTFTTQPVMAAETTSWIRGVNLPAIWYDSQSYSALTDIANAGFNTVRIVWQTDGSASRLNDFLNKCDNLSLKPIVELHDFTGGTSSSDISTAVDYWLRSDVFSVIQNHPSVWINIANEWGPSGSTVWRDAYINAVTRLRNAGYGGAIVIDSGGWGQDANDILWYAWDIINADPNQNTIFTIHMYGSWNNNSDIANFLGQCIDWNIPIIIGEFGYNYNNGDNNLGSQVDAAYLIQYCKDNSIGFIPWSWSGNNSENAWLDMTTDFGSYTWWGNFIVDNMW
;
A
#
# COMPACT_ATOMS: atom_id res chain seq x y z
N MET A 1 -85.70 -41.16 -23.57
CA MET A 1 -85.39 -40.64 -22.21
C MET A 1 -83.93 -40.24 -22.15
N SER A 2 -83.63 -39.16 -21.42
CA SER A 2 -82.29 -38.66 -21.05
C SER A 2 -81.51 -37.81 -22.06
N LYS A 3 -81.74 -36.49 -21.98
CA LYS A 3 -80.86 -35.39 -22.38
C LYS A 3 -79.45 -35.54 -21.78
N LYS A 4 -78.39 -35.14 -22.50
CA LYS A 4 -77.17 -34.64 -21.85
C LYS A 4 -76.63 -33.40 -22.56
N LEU A 5 -76.44 -32.39 -21.73
CA LEU A 5 -76.06 -31.00 -22.01
C LEU A 5 -74.63 -30.88 -22.53
N MET A 6 -74.46 -29.95 -23.48
CA MET A 6 -73.18 -29.35 -23.86
C MET A 6 -72.49 -28.69 -22.65
N LYS A 7 -71.17 -28.86 -22.55
CA LYS A 7 -70.29 -27.95 -21.81
C LYS A 7 -69.15 -27.52 -22.75
N ASN A 8 -69.19 -26.26 -23.15
CA ASN A 8 -68.10 -25.57 -23.81
C ASN A 8 -66.97 -25.36 -22.80
N VAL A 9 -65.78 -25.88 -23.09
CA VAL A 9 -64.55 -25.55 -22.36
C VAL A 9 -63.79 -24.55 -23.22
N ILE A 10 -63.78 -23.29 -22.78
CA ILE A 10 -62.89 -22.26 -23.31
C ILE A 10 -61.55 -22.45 -22.60
N VAL A 11 -60.53 -22.87 -23.35
CA VAL A 11 -59.14 -22.90 -22.86
C VAL A 11 -58.52 -21.56 -23.23
N SER A 12 -58.37 -20.68 -22.25
CA SER A 12 -57.60 -19.44 -22.40
C SER A 12 -56.11 -19.76 -22.36
N PHE A 13 -55.42 -19.60 -23.48
CA PHE A 13 -53.96 -19.61 -23.53
C PHE A 13 -53.45 -18.26 -22.98
N LEU A 14 -52.91 -18.26 -21.76
CA LEU A 14 -52.06 -17.15 -21.30
C LEU A 14 -50.67 -17.32 -21.93
N LEU A 15 -50.34 -16.44 -22.86
CA LEU A 15 -48.98 -16.30 -23.38
C LEU A 15 -48.15 -15.52 -22.33
N VAL A 16 -47.35 -16.23 -21.53
CA VAL A 16 -46.41 -15.59 -20.62
C VAL A 16 -45.17 -15.21 -21.43
N LEU A 17 -45.04 -13.93 -21.80
CA LEU A 17 -43.77 -13.38 -22.28
C LEU A 17 -42.80 -13.36 -21.10
N SER A 18 -41.85 -14.29 -21.06
CA SER A 18 -40.70 -14.20 -20.17
C SER A 18 -39.75 -13.13 -20.74
N VAL A 19 -39.81 -11.92 -20.19
CA VAL A 19 -38.78 -10.90 -20.41
C VAL A 19 -37.56 -11.33 -19.60
N SER A 20 -36.57 -11.90 -20.28
CA SER A 20 -35.26 -12.18 -19.70
C SER A 20 -34.56 -10.84 -19.45
N PHE A 21 -34.65 -10.33 -18.23
CA PHE A 21 -33.72 -9.31 -17.79
C PHE A 21 -32.34 -9.96 -17.68
N LEU A 22 -31.42 -9.61 -18.58
CA LEU A 22 -30.00 -9.72 -18.26
C LEU A 22 -29.75 -8.77 -17.09
N THR A 23 -29.76 -9.31 -15.88
CA THR A 23 -29.06 -8.68 -14.77
C THR A 23 -27.59 -8.72 -15.15
N PHE A 24 -27.06 -7.61 -15.66
CA PHE A 24 -25.65 -7.33 -15.48
C PHE A 24 -25.45 -7.31 -13.98
N THR A 25 -24.95 -8.40 -13.42
CA THR A 25 -24.22 -8.32 -12.16
C THR A 25 -23.07 -7.38 -12.48
N THR A 26 -23.20 -6.11 -12.10
CA THR A 26 -22.02 -5.29 -11.86
C THR A 26 -21.18 -6.14 -10.94
N GLN A 27 -20.05 -6.65 -11.43
CA GLN A 27 -18.98 -7.09 -10.54
C GLN A 27 -18.89 -6.01 -9.46
N PRO A 28 -18.90 -6.35 -8.16
CA PRO A 28 -18.66 -5.32 -7.15
C PRO A 28 -17.41 -4.57 -7.62
N VAL A 29 -17.49 -3.24 -7.64
CA VAL A 29 -16.33 -2.40 -7.93
C VAL A 29 -15.22 -2.98 -7.08
N MET A 30 -14.16 -3.49 -7.73
CA MET A 30 -13.17 -4.31 -7.03
C MET A 30 -12.61 -3.42 -5.93
N ALA A 31 -12.95 -3.71 -4.68
CA ALA A 31 -12.42 -2.98 -3.55
C ALA A 31 -10.90 -3.11 -3.60
N ALA A 32 -10.19 -2.09 -3.11
CA ALA A 32 -8.74 -2.16 -3.02
C ALA A 32 -8.29 -3.45 -2.35
N GLU A 33 -7.15 -3.97 -2.81
CA GLU A 33 -6.57 -5.16 -2.21
C GLU A 33 -6.40 -4.94 -0.69
N THR A 34 -6.81 -5.94 0.10
CA THR A 34 -6.72 -5.83 1.57
C THR A 34 -5.25 -5.84 2.01
N THR A 35 -4.92 -5.02 3.00
CA THR A 35 -3.60 -4.93 3.62
C THR A 35 -3.47 -5.84 4.85
N SER A 36 -4.56 -6.45 5.31
CA SER A 36 -4.68 -7.17 6.60
C SER A 36 -3.61 -8.23 6.88
N TRP A 37 -3.16 -8.89 5.83
CA TRP A 37 -2.15 -9.95 5.89
C TRP A 37 -0.71 -9.41 5.84
N ILE A 38 -0.49 -8.13 5.52
CA ILE A 38 0.87 -7.60 5.33
C ILE A 38 1.61 -7.55 6.66
N ARG A 39 2.73 -8.27 6.71
CA ARG A 39 3.79 -8.23 7.71
C ARG A 39 5.08 -7.98 6.95
N GLY A 40 5.37 -6.71 6.75
CA GLY A 40 6.41 -6.28 5.82
C GLY A 40 7.71 -5.86 6.50
N VAL A 41 8.67 -5.43 5.67
CA VAL A 41 9.86 -4.66 6.08
C VAL A 41 10.30 -3.73 4.94
N ASN A 42 10.78 -2.54 5.29
CA ASN A 42 11.41 -1.63 4.32
C ASN A 42 12.85 -2.07 4.00
N LEU A 43 13.23 -2.08 2.72
CA LEU A 43 14.53 -2.55 2.24
C LEU A 43 15.20 -1.47 1.38
N PRO A 44 16.37 -0.93 1.77
CA PRO A 44 17.07 0.12 1.02
C PRO A 44 17.77 -0.42 -0.23
N ALA A 45 17.01 -0.85 -1.23
CA ALA A 45 17.53 -1.62 -2.36
C ALA A 45 18.46 -0.81 -3.27
N ILE A 46 18.08 0.41 -3.65
CA ILE A 46 18.90 1.22 -4.54
C ILE A 46 20.20 1.73 -3.90
N TRP A 47 20.22 1.92 -2.57
CA TRP A 47 21.41 2.39 -1.85
C TRP A 47 22.39 1.28 -1.48
N TYR A 48 21.90 0.06 -1.27
CA TYR A 48 22.70 -1.10 -0.86
C TYR A 48 22.42 -2.31 -1.73
N ASP A 49 22.58 -2.17 -3.05
CA ASP A 49 22.15 -3.13 -4.07
C ASP A 49 22.46 -4.61 -3.73
N SER A 50 23.74 -4.97 -3.61
CA SER A 50 24.13 -6.37 -3.42
C SER A 50 23.69 -6.93 -2.06
N GLN A 51 23.75 -6.11 -1.01
CA GLN A 51 23.37 -6.48 0.35
C GLN A 51 21.85 -6.66 0.45
N SER A 52 21.08 -5.68 -0.02
CA SER A 52 19.62 -5.72 -0.05
C SER A 52 19.10 -6.88 -0.90
N TYR A 53 19.71 -7.13 -2.08
CA TYR A 53 19.34 -8.28 -2.90
C TYR A 53 19.57 -9.60 -2.17
N SER A 54 20.70 -9.73 -1.46
CA SER A 54 21.01 -10.93 -0.67
C SER A 54 20.02 -11.09 0.49
N ALA A 55 19.75 -10.01 1.22
CA ALA A 55 18.89 -9.95 2.38
C ALA A 55 17.44 -10.39 2.14
N LEU A 56 16.93 -10.31 0.90
CA LEU A 56 15.59 -10.85 0.58
C LEU A 56 15.39 -12.29 1.06
N THR A 57 16.43 -13.12 0.98
CA THR A 57 16.36 -14.51 1.46
C THR A 57 16.19 -14.56 2.98
N ASP A 58 16.93 -13.74 3.71
CA ASP A 58 16.87 -13.68 5.17
C ASP A 58 15.54 -13.08 5.65
N ILE A 59 15.03 -12.07 4.95
CA ILE A 59 13.71 -11.48 5.15
C ILE A 59 12.61 -12.54 5.00
N ALA A 60 12.64 -13.34 3.93
CA ALA A 60 11.68 -14.43 3.74
C ALA A 60 11.81 -15.50 4.84
N ASN A 61 13.04 -15.89 5.21
CA ASN A 61 13.30 -16.89 6.26
C ASN A 61 12.87 -16.41 7.66
N ALA A 62 12.92 -15.10 7.90
CA ALA A 62 12.43 -14.47 9.13
C ALA A 62 10.90 -14.51 9.23
N GLY A 63 10.21 -14.84 8.14
CA GLY A 63 8.76 -14.93 8.09
C GLY A 63 8.07 -13.62 7.70
N PHE A 64 8.77 -12.63 7.15
CA PHE A 64 8.09 -11.51 6.49
C PHE A 64 7.42 -12.00 5.21
N ASN A 65 6.27 -11.42 4.86
CA ASN A 65 5.56 -11.74 3.62
C ASN A 65 5.52 -10.61 2.59
N THR A 66 5.99 -9.43 2.98
CA THR A 66 6.02 -8.24 2.13
C THR A 66 7.37 -7.54 2.27
N VAL A 67 7.86 -6.96 1.19
CA VAL A 67 9.02 -6.07 1.21
C VAL A 67 8.67 -4.77 0.51
N ARG A 68 8.86 -3.65 1.20
CA ARG A 68 8.79 -2.32 0.58
C ARG A 68 10.18 -1.95 0.10
N ILE A 69 10.36 -1.98 -1.22
CA ILE A 69 11.64 -1.82 -1.91
C ILE A 69 11.85 -0.35 -2.19
N VAL A 70 12.80 0.25 -1.47
CA VAL A 70 13.27 1.61 -1.73
C VAL A 70 13.97 1.65 -3.08
N TRP A 71 13.45 2.46 -3.99
CA TRP A 71 13.97 2.62 -5.33
C TRP A 71 14.10 4.10 -5.70
N GLN A 72 14.73 4.38 -6.83
CA GLN A 72 14.93 5.74 -7.34
C GLN A 72 14.81 5.76 -8.87
N THR A 73 14.55 6.94 -9.42
CA THR A 73 14.30 7.12 -10.86
C THR A 73 15.50 6.82 -11.76
N ASP A 74 16.71 6.85 -11.20
CA ASP A 74 17.96 6.48 -11.87
C ASP A 74 18.26 4.97 -11.83
N GLY A 75 17.46 4.19 -11.10
CA GLY A 75 17.55 2.74 -11.02
C GLY A 75 17.26 2.05 -12.36
N SER A 76 18.07 1.04 -12.70
CA SER A 76 17.90 0.31 -13.97
C SER A 76 16.69 -0.62 -13.92
N ALA A 77 15.90 -0.66 -15.01
CA ALA A 77 14.74 -1.55 -15.11
C ALA A 77 15.16 -3.03 -15.02
N SER A 78 16.30 -3.40 -15.62
CA SER A 78 16.82 -4.77 -15.51
C SER A 78 17.13 -5.15 -14.07
N ARG A 79 17.68 -4.24 -13.26
CA ARG A 79 17.99 -4.54 -11.87
C ARG A 79 16.72 -4.61 -11.02
N LEU A 80 15.75 -3.74 -11.26
CA LEU A 80 14.42 -3.84 -10.66
C LEU A 80 13.80 -5.22 -10.96
N ASN A 81 13.87 -5.68 -12.20
CA ASN A 81 13.40 -7.01 -12.62
C ASN A 81 14.09 -8.14 -11.82
N ASP A 82 15.40 -8.04 -11.55
CA ASP A 82 16.08 -9.04 -10.73
C ASP A 82 15.50 -9.11 -9.31
N PHE A 83 15.28 -7.96 -8.67
CA PHE A 83 14.68 -7.89 -7.33
C PHE A 83 13.28 -8.50 -7.32
N LEU A 84 12.44 -8.16 -8.31
CA LEU A 84 11.08 -8.66 -8.40
C LEU A 84 11.02 -10.17 -8.69
N ASN A 85 11.89 -10.69 -9.57
CA ASN A 85 12.04 -12.13 -9.77
C ASN A 85 12.44 -12.84 -8.47
N LYS A 86 13.33 -12.24 -7.67
CA LYS A 86 13.71 -12.84 -6.39
C LYS A 86 12.54 -12.82 -5.39
N CYS A 87 11.76 -11.75 -5.36
CA CYS A 87 10.55 -11.66 -4.54
C CYS A 87 9.53 -12.75 -4.92
N ASP A 88 9.23 -12.91 -6.21
CA ASP A 88 8.31 -13.96 -6.69
C ASP A 88 8.78 -15.37 -6.30
N ASN A 89 10.08 -15.66 -6.46
CA ASN A 89 10.66 -16.95 -6.08
C ASN A 89 10.58 -17.22 -4.56
N LEU A 90 10.62 -16.17 -3.75
CA LEU A 90 10.53 -16.24 -2.29
C LEU A 90 9.09 -16.07 -1.77
N SER A 91 8.12 -15.88 -2.66
CA SER A 91 6.73 -15.53 -2.29
C SER A 91 6.63 -14.30 -1.38
N LEU A 92 7.54 -13.34 -1.55
CA LEU A 92 7.45 -12.02 -0.93
C LEU A 92 6.62 -11.10 -1.82
N LYS A 93 5.63 -10.40 -1.27
CA LYS A 93 4.90 -9.33 -1.96
C LYS A 93 5.80 -8.10 -2.08
N PRO A 94 6.17 -7.65 -3.29
CA PRO A 94 6.93 -6.41 -3.45
C PRO A 94 5.99 -5.21 -3.52
N ILE A 95 6.29 -4.17 -2.72
CA ILE A 95 5.78 -2.82 -2.88
C ILE A 95 6.97 -1.96 -3.28
N VAL A 96 7.00 -1.41 -4.49
CA VAL A 96 8.15 -0.62 -4.96
C VAL A 96 7.81 0.86 -4.86
N GLU A 97 8.67 1.64 -4.20
CA GLU A 97 8.51 3.08 -3.99
C GLU A 97 9.63 3.88 -4.65
N LEU A 98 9.34 5.12 -5.07
CA LEU A 98 10.37 6.08 -5.55
C LEU A 98 10.73 7.09 -4.46
N HIS A 99 11.97 7.03 -4.01
CA HIS A 99 12.44 7.78 -2.85
C HIS A 99 12.97 9.18 -3.20
N ASP A 100 13.17 9.49 -4.50
CA ASP A 100 13.72 10.75 -5.00
C ASP A 100 12.92 11.99 -4.55
N PHE A 101 11.64 11.79 -4.22
CA PHE A 101 10.65 12.84 -4.01
C PHE A 101 10.30 13.10 -2.54
N THR A 102 10.99 12.41 -1.62
CA THR A 102 10.79 12.51 -0.17
C THR A 102 10.83 13.95 0.32
N GLY A 103 9.75 14.39 0.99
CA GLY A 103 9.61 15.75 1.50
C GLY A 103 9.36 16.84 0.43
N GLY A 104 9.25 16.45 -0.84
CA GLY A 104 8.91 17.33 -1.94
C GLY A 104 7.47 17.85 -1.86
N THR A 105 7.23 19.02 -2.46
CA THR A 105 5.89 19.63 -2.50
C THR A 105 5.50 20.13 -3.88
N SER A 106 6.36 19.96 -4.90
CA SER A 106 6.08 20.42 -6.25
C SER A 106 5.30 19.36 -7.02
N SER A 107 4.18 19.71 -7.64
CA SER A 107 3.39 18.75 -8.44
C SER A 107 4.15 18.19 -9.67
N SER A 108 5.24 18.85 -10.08
CA SER A 108 6.18 18.32 -11.07
C SER A 108 6.85 17.02 -10.62
N ASP A 109 7.02 16.83 -9.31
CA ASP A 109 7.72 15.68 -8.73
C ASP A 109 6.87 14.41 -8.96
N ILE A 110 5.59 14.44 -8.62
CA ILE A 110 4.65 13.36 -8.91
C ILE A 110 4.51 13.11 -10.41
N SER A 111 4.51 14.18 -11.22
CA SER A 111 4.48 14.01 -12.67
C SER A 111 5.70 13.24 -13.17
N THR A 112 6.89 13.52 -12.60
CA THR A 112 8.15 12.84 -12.90
C THR A 112 8.16 11.39 -12.38
N ALA A 113 7.62 11.15 -11.18
CA ALA A 113 7.44 9.81 -10.62
C ALA A 113 6.59 8.94 -11.56
N VAL A 114 5.46 9.47 -12.04
CA VAL A 114 4.59 8.77 -12.98
C VAL A 114 5.27 8.57 -14.34
N ASP A 115 6.05 9.54 -14.83
CA ASP A 115 6.84 9.38 -16.05
C ASP A 115 7.83 8.21 -15.95
N TYR A 116 8.46 8.02 -14.78
CA TYR A 116 9.31 6.86 -14.52
C TYR A 116 8.53 5.55 -14.59
N TRP A 117 7.40 5.45 -13.88
CA TRP A 117 6.57 4.25 -13.86
C TRP A 117 6.04 3.88 -15.25
N LEU A 118 5.78 4.89 -16.09
CA LEU A 118 5.31 4.73 -17.46
C LEU A 118 6.42 4.57 -18.50
N ARG A 119 7.70 4.67 -18.10
CA ARG A 119 8.84 4.41 -18.98
C ARG A 119 8.74 2.97 -19.49
N SER A 120 8.85 2.75 -20.81
CA SER A 120 8.47 1.48 -21.43
C SER A 120 9.22 0.25 -20.89
N ASP A 121 10.49 0.41 -20.53
CA ASP A 121 11.31 -0.63 -19.92
C ASP A 121 10.86 -0.95 -18.49
N VAL A 122 10.58 0.07 -17.66
CA VAL A 122 10.09 -0.08 -16.28
C VAL A 122 8.68 -0.68 -16.28
N PHE A 123 7.77 -0.12 -17.08
CA PHE A 123 6.40 -0.59 -17.13
C PHE A 123 6.30 -2.05 -17.59
N SER A 124 7.14 -2.46 -18.54
CA SER A 124 7.25 -3.87 -18.97
C SER A 124 7.65 -4.79 -17.81
N VAL A 125 8.63 -4.38 -17.00
CA VAL A 125 9.03 -5.13 -15.79
C VAL A 125 7.86 -5.26 -14.83
N ILE A 126 7.17 -4.16 -14.50
CA ILE A 126 6.03 -4.19 -13.58
C ILE A 126 4.91 -5.11 -14.11
N GLN A 127 4.60 -5.08 -15.40
CA GLN A 127 3.57 -5.95 -16.00
C GLN A 127 3.95 -7.44 -15.99
N ASN A 128 5.24 -7.77 -16.03
CA ASN A 128 5.72 -9.15 -15.90
C ASN A 128 5.66 -9.69 -14.46
N HIS A 129 5.47 -8.80 -13.47
CA HIS A 129 5.40 -9.11 -12.05
C HIS A 129 4.05 -8.65 -11.47
N PRO A 130 2.94 -9.34 -11.77
CA PRO A 130 1.58 -8.88 -11.41
C PRO A 130 1.32 -8.82 -9.90
N SER A 131 2.21 -9.40 -9.08
CA SER A 131 2.19 -9.29 -7.62
C SER A 131 2.59 -7.88 -7.14
N VAL A 132 3.30 -7.09 -7.94
CA VAL A 132 3.89 -5.80 -7.54
C VAL A 132 2.82 -4.73 -7.32
N TRP A 133 2.93 -4.04 -6.19
CA TRP A 133 2.26 -2.77 -5.96
C TRP A 133 3.20 -1.60 -6.25
N ILE A 134 2.68 -0.59 -6.95
CA ILE A 134 3.39 0.68 -7.17
C ILE A 134 3.05 1.61 -6.02
N ASN A 135 4.03 1.97 -5.21
CA ASN A 135 3.95 3.12 -4.32
C ASN A 135 4.54 4.33 -5.07
N ILE A 136 3.69 5.28 -5.45
CA ILE A 136 4.04 6.24 -6.53
C ILE A 136 5.32 7.03 -6.19
N ALA A 137 5.40 7.58 -4.98
CA ALA A 137 6.51 8.36 -4.49
C ALA A 137 6.50 8.32 -2.96
N ASN A 138 7.67 8.16 -2.34
CA ASN A 138 7.82 8.24 -0.90
C ASN A 138 7.53 9.66 -0.42
N GLU A 139 6.64 9.79 0.56
CA GLU A 139 6.49 10.98 1.42
C GLU A 139 6.29 12.33 0.72
N TRP A 140 5.87 12.32 -0.55
CA TRP A 140 5.64 13.54 -1.30
C TRP A 140 4.31 14.18 -0.90
N GLY A 141 4.33 15.50 -0.69
CA GLY A 141 3.12 16.31 -0.58
C GLY A 141 3.20 17.46 0.41
N PRO A 142 2.69 18.66 0.06
CA PRO A 142 2.36 19.66 1.08
C PRO A 142 1.21 19.15 1.96
N SER A 143 1.35 19.31 3.27
CA SER A 143 0.34 18.87 4.25
C SER A 143 -1.02 19.60 4.08
N GLY A 144 -2.11 18.84 4.23
CA GLY A 144 -3.50 19.29 4.29
C GLY A 144 -3.99 19.92 2.98
N SER A 145 -3.40 19.54 1.85
CA SER A 145 -3.45 20.36 0.64
C SER A 145 -4.21 19.71 -0.50
N THR A 146 -5.08 20.49 -1.15
CA THR A 146 -5.68 20.06 -2.42
C THR A 146 -4.64 19.83 -3.51
N VAL A 147 -3.42 20.38 -3.38
CA VAL A 147 -2.31 20.09 -4.30
C VAL A 147 -1.89 18.63 -4.22
N TRP A 148 -1.83 18.04 -3.01
CA TRP A 148 -1.55 16.62 -2.82
C TRP A 148 -2.62 15.78 -3.53
N ARG A 149 -3.90 16.08 -3.25
CA ARG A 149 -5.05 15.40 -3.87
C ARG A 149 -5.01 15.47 -5.40
N ASP A 150 -4.90 16.67 -5.96
CA ASP A 150 -5.03 16.88 -7.40
C ASP A 150 -3.88 16.21 -8.17
N ALA A 151 -2.67 16.20 -7.58
CA ALA A 151 -1.52 15.48 -8.15
C ALA A 151 -1.74 13.96 -8.16
N TYR A 152 -2.27 13.38 -7.08
CA TYR A 152 -2.53 11.94 -7.01
C TYR A 152 -3.73 11.49 -7.84
N ILE A 153 -4.78 12.31 -7.99
CA ILE A 153 -5.84 12.09 -8.97
C ILE A 153 -5.26 11.97 -10.38
N ASN A 154 -4.35 12.88 -10.74
CA ASN A 154 -3.68 12.84 -12.04
C ASN A 154 -2.80 11.59 -12.18
N ALA A 155 -2.00 11.27 -11.15
CA ALA A 155 -1.09 10.12 -11.16
C ALA A 155 -1.82 8.79 -11.36
N VAL A 156 -2.85 8.54 -10.55
CA VAL A 156 -3.69 7.33 -10.63
C VAL A 156 -4.33 7.22 -12.01
N THR A 157 -4.95 8.30 -12.50
CA THR A 157 -5.59 8.32 -13.82
C THR A 157 -4.59 7.94 -14.93
N ARG A 158 -3.37 8.48 -14.88
CA ARG A 158 -2.33 8.20 -15.87
C ARG A 158 -1.86 6.74 -15.83
N LEU A 159 -1.59 6.20 -14.64
CA LEU A 159 -1.20 4.79 -14.46
C LEU A 159 -2.28 3.83 -14.97
N ARG A 160 -3.55 4.11 -14.67
CA ARG A 160 -4.69 3.30 -15.15
C ARG A 160 -4.88 3.40 -16.66
N ASN A 161 -4.77 4.60 -17.23
CA ASN A 161 -4.84 4.80 -18.69
C ASN A 161 -3.73 4.05 -19.44
N ALA A 162 -2.56 3.86 -18.82
CA ALA A 162 -1.48 3.05 -19.38
C ALA A 162 -1.69 1.54 -19.22
N GLY A 163 -2.72 1.11 -18.47
CA GLY A 163 -3.07 -0.29 -18.27
C GLY A 163 -2.46 -0.93 -17.02
N TYR A 164 -2.00 -0.16 -16.04
CA TYR A 164 -1.60 -0.75 -14.75
C TYR A 164 -2.82 -1.28 -13.99
N GLY A 165 -2.82 -2.57 -13.65
CA GLY A 165 -3.94 -3.24 -12.99
C GLY A 165 -3.79 -3.45 -11.48
N GLY A 166 -2.56 -3.45 -10.94
CA GLY A 166 -2.28 -3.73 -9.53
C GLY A 166 -2.64 -2.59 -8.58
N ALA A 167 -2.47 -2.78 -7.27
CA ALA A 167 -2.73 -1.71 -6.31
C ALA A 167 -1.76 -0.54 -6.45
N ILE A 168 -2.29 0.67 -6.31
CA ILE A 168 -1.50 1.91 -6.26
C ILE A 168 -1.46 2.36 -4.80
N VAL A 169 -0.27 2.46 -4.23
CA VAL A 169 -0.02 2.90 -2.86
C VAL A 169 0.36 4.39 -2.85
N ILE A 170 -0.27 5.16 -1.98
CA ILE A 170 -0.13 6.63 -1.91
C ILE A 170 0.19 7.04 -0.48
N ASP A 171 1.37 7.63 -0.29
CA ASP A 171 1.80 8.24 0.96
C ASP A 171 1.04 9.56 1.20
N SER A 172 0.71 9.85 2.45
CA SER A 172 0.31 11.21 2.83
C SER A 172 1.47 12.19 2.65
N GLY A 173 1.16 13.47 2.52
CA GLY A 173 2.16 14.53 2.60
C GLY A 173 2.76 14.69 3.99
N GLY A 174 3.55 15.75 4.16
CA GLY A 174 4.16 16.08 5.46
C GLY A 174 5.12 15.00 5.95
N TRP A 175 5.96 14.49 5.05
CA TRP A 175 6.91 13.39 5.32
C TRP A 175 6.19 12.10 5.72
N GLY A 176 5.05 11.80 5.08
CA GLY A 176 4.25 10.61 5.38
C GLY A 176 3.46 10.69 6.69
N GLN A 177 3.50 11.80 7.43
CA GLN A 177 2.90 11.87 8.77
C GLN A 177 1.58 12.65 8.83
N ASP A 178 1.05 13.16 7.71
CA ASP A 178 -0.17 13.97 7.70
C ASP A 178 -1.45 13.14 7.53
N ALA A 179 -2.13 12.88 8.65
CA ALA A 179 -3.44 12.23 8.68
C ALA A 179 -4.52 12.97 7.85
N ASN A 180 -4.45 14.31 7.74
CA ASN A 180 -5.53 15.09 7.13
C ASN A 180 -5.61 14.89 5.62
N ASP A 181 -4.48 14.68 4.94
CA ASP A 181 -4.47 14.39 3.52
C ASP A 181 -5.34 13.17 3.20
N ILE A 182 -5.16 12.11 3.99
CA ILE A 182 -5.92 10.87 3.85
C ILE A 182 -7.39 11.10 4.24
N LEU A 183 -7.65 11.63 5.44
CA LEU A 183 -9.01 11.77 5.95
C LEU A 183 -9.88 12.69 5.10
N TRP A 184 -9.32 13.76 4.52
CA TRP A 184 -10.09 14.74 3.76
C TRP A 184 -10.21 14.37 2.28
N TYR A 185 -9.23 13.69 1.70
CA TYR A 185 -9.11 13.58 0.24
C TYR A 185 -8.95 12.16 -0.30
N ALA A 186 -8.85 11.12 0.54
CA ALA A 186 -8.71 9.73 0.07
C ALA A 186 -9.82 9.33 -0.91
N TRP A 187 -11.08 9.66 -0.60
CA TRP A 187 -12.20 9.33 -1.46
C TRP A 187 -12.22 10.06 -2.80
N ASP A 188 -11.68 11.28 -2.88
CA ASP A 188 -11.52 11.97 -4.16
C ASP A 188 -10.57 11.19 -5.08
N ILE A 189 -9.48 10.64 -4.53
CA ILE A 189 -8.50 9.85 -5.27
C ILE A 189 -9.03 8.45 -5.59
N ILE A 190 -9.70 7.77 -4.65
CA ILE A 190 -10.33 6.46 -4.89
C ILE A 190 -11.35 6.57 -6.03
N ASN A 191 -12.18 7.61 -6.03
CA ASN A 191 -13.19 7.81 -7.08
C ASN A 191 -12.58 8.15 -8.44
N ALA A 192 -11.35 8.67 -8.49
CA ALA A 192 -10.60 8.87 -9.72
C ALA A 192 -9.93 7.58 -10.23
N ASP A 193 -9.75 6.56 -9.38
CA ASP A 193 -9.29 5.24 -9.81
C ASP A 193 -10.47 4.42 -10.39
N PRO A 194 -10.53 4.17 -11.72
CA PRO A 194 -11.56 3.28 -12.28
C PRO A 194 -11.53 1.85 -11.71
N ASN A 195 -10.39 1.40 -11.18
CA ASN A 195 -10.27 0.10 -10.53
C ASN A 195 -10.61 0.13 -9.04
N GLN A 196 -10.74 1.32 -8.43
CA GLN A 196 -10.84 1.53 -6.97
C GLN A 196 -9.82 0.71 -6.16
N ASN A 197 -8.64 0.49 -6.74
CA ASN A 197 -7.55 -0.28 -6.14
C ASN A 197 -6.39 0.65 -5.76
N THR A 198 -6.73 1.65 -4.95
CA THR A 198 -5.82 2.61 -4.33
C THR A 198 -5.76 2.35 -2.83
N ILE A 199 -4.56 2.27 -2.28
CA ILE A 199 -4.29 2.06 -0.86
C ILE A 199 -3.50 3.26 -0.35
N PHE A 200 -3.91 3.82 0.78
CA PHE A 200 -3.18 4.90 1.42
C PHE A 200 -2.16 4.34 2.40
N THR A 201 -1.08 5.08 2.62
CA THR A 201 -0.10 4.76 3.64
C THR A 201 0.23 5.97 4.50
N ILE A 202 0.39 5.70 5.80
CA ILE A 202 0.84 6.65 6.80
C ILE A 202 2.15 6.14 7.40
N HIS A 203 3.07 7.06 7.68
CA HIS A 203 4.36 6.81 8.30
C HIS A 203 4.30 7.28 9.75
N MET A 204 4.47 6.36 10.70
CA MET A 204 4.29 6.65 12.11
C MET A 204 5.63 6.86 12.83
N TYR A 205 6.03 8.12 12.99
CA TYR A 205 7.21 8.55 13.72
C TYR A 205 6.86 9.63 14.77
N GLY A 206 7.57 10.77 14.80
CA GLY A 206 7.45 11.80 15.84
C GLY A 206 6.08 12.47 15.96
N SER A 207 5.26 12.44 14.91
CA SER A 207 3.89 12.96 14.96
C SER A 207 2.89 11.98 15.60
N TRP A 208 3.31 10.73 15.86
CA TRP A 208 2.44 9.62 16.27
C TRP A 208 2.81 9.07 17.65
N ASN A 209 3.27 9.95 18.56
CA ASN A 209 3.75 9.58 19.90
C ASN A 209 2.65 9.22 20.91
N ASN A 210 1.38 9.31 20.53
CA ASN A 210 0.23 9.09 21.41
C ASN A 210 -0.71 8.01 20.87
N ASN A 211 -0.93 6.97 21.67
CA ASN A 211 -1.78 5.82 21.34
C ASN A 211 -3.24 6.20 21.01
N SER A 212 -3.75 7.27 21.61
CA SER A 212 -5.10 7.77 21.30
C SER A 212 -5.17 8.41 19.91
N ASP A 213 -4.12 9.10 19.46
CA ASP A 213 -4.07 9.70 18.12
C ASP A 213 -4.00 8.59 17.05
N ILE A 214 -3.17 7.56 17.28
CA ILE A 214 -3.11 6.35 16.45
C ILE A 214 -4.49 5.69 16.32
N ALA A 215 -5.16 5.41 17.45
CA ALA A 215 -6.47 4.74 17.44
C ALA A 215 -7.57 5.59 16.81
N ASN A 216 -7.57 6.91 17.04
CA ASN A 216 -8.56 7.80 16.46
C ASN A 216 -8.44 7.85 14.93
N PHE A 217 -7.21 8.00 14.42
CA PHE A 217 -6.97 8.06 12.98
C PHE A 217 -7.29 6.72 12.30
N LEU A 218 -6.70 5.61 12.76
CA LEU A 218 -6.90 4.30 12.13
C LEU A 218 -8.35 3.83 12.28
N GLY A 219 -8.98 4.08 13.44
CA GLY A 219 -10.40 3.83 13.66
C GLY A 219 -11.28 4.59 12.67
N GLN A 220 -10.96 5.86 12.40
CA GLN A 220 -11.68 6.66 11.41
C GLN A 220 -11.49 6.15 9.98
N CYS A 221 -10.28 5.70 9.61
CA CYS A 221 -10.05 5.05 8.31
C CYS A 221 -10.92 3.79 8.16
N ILE A 222 -11.02 2.97 9.21
CA ILE A 222 -11.88 1.77 9.20
C ILE A 222 -13.36 2.15 9.04
N ASP A 223 -13.85 3.08 9.86
CA ASP A 223 -15.24 3.54 9.82
C ASP A 223 -15.63 4.12 8.45
N TRP A 224 -14.67 4.75 7.77
CA TRP A 224 -14.87 5.36 6.44
C TRP A 224 -14.47 4.45 5.29
N ASN A 225 -14.12 3.18 5.55
CA ASN A 225 -13.65 2.20 4.58
C ASN A 225 -12.50 2.72 3.69
N ILE A 226 -11.57 3.49 4.27
CA ILE A 226 -10.35 3.94 3.59
C ILE A 226 -9.33 2.80 3.67
N PRO A 227 -8.88 2.23 2.53
CA PRO A 227 -7.85 1.20 2.52
C PRO A 227 -6.52 1.80 3.00
N ILE A 228 -5.97 1.26 4.09
CA ILE A 228 -4.81 1.83 4.78
C ILE A 228 -3.76 0.76 5.10
N ILE A 229 -2.50 1.15 5.05
CA ILE A 229 -1.35 0.41 5.56
C ILE A 229 -0.44 1.35 6.37
N ILE A 230 0.26 0.83 7.38
CA ILE A 230 1.38 1.55 7.99
C ILE A 230 2.64 1.23 7.17
N GLY A 231 2.98 2.08 6.20
CA GLY A 231 4.09 1.83 5.26
C GLY A 231 5.48 2.04 5.87
N GLU A 232 5.56 2.83 6.94
CA GLU A 232 6.74 3.00 7.76
C GLU A 232 6.35 3.26 9.20
N PHE A 233 7.17 2.80 10.15
CA PHE A 233 7.09 3.25 11.54
C PHE A 233 8.40 3.00 12.27
N GLY A 234 8.61 3.82 13.30
CA GLY A 234 9.68 3.66 14.28
C GLY A 234 9.17 3.18 15.63
N TYR A 235 9.97 3.41 16.66
CA TYR A 235 9.64 3.08 18.04
C TYR A 235 10.19 4.14 18.99
N ASN A 236 9.80 4.04 20.25
CA ASN A 236 10.32 4.88 21.32
C ASN A 236 11.78 4.53 21.67
N TYR A 237 12.71 5.00 20.84
CA TYR A 237 14.13 4.89 21.11
C TYR A 237 14.58 5.92 22.15
N ASN A 238 15.18 5.44 23.23
CA ASN A 238 15.76 6.24 24.30
C ASN A 238 14.83 7.37 24.81
N ASN A 239 13.54 7.06 25.03
CA ASN A 239 12.52 8.03 25.45
C ASN A 239 12.34 9.22 24.50
N GLY A 240 12.49 9.00 23.19
CA GLY A 240 12.38 10.05 22.18
C GLY A 240 13.67 10.81 21.92
N ASP A 241 14.79 10.41 22.54
CA ASP A 241 16.12 10.96 22.26
C ASP A 241 16.67 10.37 20.95
N ASN A 242 16.04 10.80 19.85
CA ASN A 242 16.39 10.51 18.47
C ASN A 242 16.10 11.74 17.60
N ASN A 243 16.63 11.74 16.38
CA ASN A 243 16.50 12.85 15.43
C ASN A 243 15.06 13.14 14.98
N LEU A 244 14.14 12.18 15.13
CA LEU A 244 12.73 12.35 14.76
C LEU A 244 11.83 12.72 15.95
N GLY A 245 12.37 12.75 17.18
CA GLY A 245 11.56 12.88 18.40
C GLY A 245 10.53 11.76 18.57
N SER A 246 10.78 10.59 17.96
CA SER A 246 9.82 9.49 17.93
C SER A 246 9.76 8.78 19.28
N GLN A 247 8.56 8.69 19.82
CA GLN A 247 8.17 7.98 21.03
C GLN A 247 7.05 6.97 20.73
N VAL A 248 6.95 6.51 19.48
CA VAL A 248 5.91 5.58 19.04
C VAL A 248 5.93 4.32 19.89
N ASP A 249 4.80 4.00 20.50
CA ASP A 249 4.59 2.73 21.18
C ASP A 249 4.36 1.64 20.12
N ALA A 250 5.47 1.09 19.62
CA ALA A 250 5.44 0.08 18.56
C ALA A 250 4.67 -1.19 18.97
N ALA A 251 4.66 -1.54 20.26
CA ALA A 251 3.90 -2.69 20.76
C ALA A 251 2.40 -2.43 20.63
N TYR A 252 1.94 -1.25 21.07
CA TYR A 252 0.56 -0.83 20.90
C TYR A 252 0.17 -0.75 19.42
N LEU A 253 0.99 -0.10 18.59
CA LEU A 253 0.71 0.07 17.15
C LEU A 253 0.56 -1.28 16.44
N ILE A 254 1.51 -2.21 16.64
CA ILE A 254 1.46 -3.55 16.04
C ILE A 254 0.20 -4.28 16.52
N GLN A 255 -0.09 -4.27 17.83
CA GLN A 255 -1.26 -4.94 18.37
C GLN A 255 -2.56 -4.36 17.80
N TYR A 256 -2.68 -3.02 17.75
CA TYR A 256 -3.83 -2.34 17.18
C TYR A 256 -4.02 -2.71 15.70
N CYS A 257 -2.94 -2.74 14.91
CA CYS A 257 -3.00 -3.13 13.51
C CYS A 257 -3.46 -4.59 13.34
N LYS A 258 -2.96 -5.52 14.16
CA LYS A 258 -3.40 -6.93 14.14
C LYS A 258 -4.87 -7.06 14.48
N ASP A 259 -5.32 -6.41 15.55
CA ASP A 259 -6.71 -6.48 16.01
C ASP A 259 -7.70 -5.89 15.00
N ASN A 260 -7.25 -4.91 14.20
CA ASN A 260 -8.07 -4.19 13.23
C ASN A 260 -7.76 -4.56 11.77
N SER A 261 -7.01 -5.63 11.52
CA SER A 261 -6.72 -6.12 10.16
C SER A 261 -6.06 -5.06 9.25
N ILE A 262 -5.09 -4.32 9.80
CA ILE A 262 -4.27 -3.34 9.08
C ILE A 262 -2.87 -3.90 8.91
N GLY A 263 -2.32 -3.78 7.70
CA GLY A 263 -0.94 -4.16 7.41
C GLY A 263 0.08 -3.15 7.97
N PHE A 264 1.29 -3.61 8.26
CA PHE A 264 2.36 -2.73 8.72
C PHE A 264 3.75 -3.17 8.21
N ILE A 265 4.63 -2.18 8.04
CA ILE A 265 5.96 -2.32 7.46
C ILE A 265 6.93 -1.44 8.28
N PRO A 266 7.72 -2.00 9.22
CA PRO A 266 8.67 -1.24 9.99
C PRO A 266 9.81 -0.72 9.11
N TRP A 267 10.37 0.41 9.52
CA TRP A 267 11.60 0.94 8.96
C TRP A 267 12.79 0.58 9.87
N SER A 268 13.90 0.05 9.36
CA SER A 268 14.06 -0.69 8.09
C SER A 268 15.03 -1.85 8.29
N TRP A 269 15.24 -2.68 7.26
CA TRP A 269 16.08 -3.87 7.40
C TRP A 269 17.50 -3.57 7.90
N SER A 270 18.18 -2.57 7.33
CA SER A 270 19.54 -2.13 7.72
C SER A 270 19.92 -0.84 7.00
N GLY A 271 21.12 -0.31 7.24
CA GLY A 271 21.77 0.67 6.37
C GLY A 271 21.33 2.11 6.58
N ASN A 272 20.64 2.41 7.68
CA ASN A 272 20.36 3.79 8.06
C ASN A 272 21.67 4.55 8.36
N ASN A 273 21.64 5.87 8.14
CA ASN A 273 22.74 6.73 8.54
C ASN A 273 22.86 6.80 10.09
N SER A 274 23.92 7.43 10.59
CA SER A 274 24.18 7.46 12.04
C SER A 274 23.06 8.05 12.89
N GLU A 275 22.30 9.01 12.34
CA GLU A 275 21.19 9.66 13.05
C GLU A 275 19.96 8.75 13.15
N ASN A 276 19.75 7.89 12.15
CA ASN A 276 18.62 6.96 12.06
C ASN A 276 19.00 5.50 12.38
N ALA A 277 20.26 5.21 12.76
CA ALA A 277 20.75 3.85 13.00
C ALA A 277 19.96 3.09 14.08
N TRP A 278 19.24 3.81 14.94
CA TRP A 278 18.31 3.23 15.91
C TRP A 278 17.14 2.46 15.25
N LEU A 279 16.81 2.77 13.99
CA LEU A 279 15.79 2.11 13.17
C LEU A 279 16.31 0.87 12.42
N ASP A 280 17.62 0.58 12.45
CA ASP A 280 18.14 -0.63 11.80
C ASP A 280 17.62 -1.88 12.51
N MET A 281 16.93 -2.76 11.78
CA MET A 281 16.52 -4.07 12.27
C MET A 281 17.67 -5.08 12.29
N THR A 282 18.67 -4.90 11.42
CA THR A 282 19.90 -5.69 11.40
C THR A 282 21.13 -4.79 11.36
N THR A 283 22.20 -5.21 12.03
CA THR A 283 23.52 -4.60 11.88
C THR A 283 24.17 -5.14 10.61
N ASP A 284 24.55 -4.24 9.68
CA ASP A 284 25.24 -4.57 8.43
C ASP A 284 24.57 -5.70 7.62
N PHE A 285 23.24 -5.69 7.52
CA PHE A 285 22.44 -6.73 6.85
C PHE A 285 22.61 -8.15 7.42
N GLY A 286 23.16 -8.27 8.63
CA GLY A 286 23.49 -9.53 9.28
C GLY A 286 22.57 -9.84 10.46
N SER A 287 23.13 -9.71 11.67
CA SER A 287 22.42 -10.06 12.91
C SER A 287 21.37 -9.03 13.29
N TYR A 288 20.26 -9.49 13.87
CA TYR A 288 19.23 -8.60 14.40
C TYR A 288 19.76 -7.68 15.51
N THR A 289 19.36 -6.41 15.43
CA THR A 289 19.43 -5.47 16.55
C THR A 289 18.33 -5.77 17.56
N TRP A 290 18.23 -4.98 18.63
CA TRP A 290 17.06 -5.06 19.52
C TRP A 290 15.75 -4.82 18.76
N TRP A 291 15.74 -3.82 17.86
CA TRP A 291 14.57 -3.48 17.08
C TRP A 291 14.14 -4.61 16.14
N GLY A 292 15.10 -5.25 15.45
CA GLY A 292 14.81 -6.39 14.58
C GLY A 292 14.22 -7.58 15.34
N ASN A 293 14.80 -7.94 16.49
CA ASN A 293 14.25 -9.01 17.34
C ASN A 293 12.84 -8.65 17.80
N PHE A 294 12.62 -7.41 18.26
CA PHE A 294 11.30 -6.95 18.68
C PHE A 294 10.25 -7.11 17.56
N ILE A 295 10.57 -6.69 16.33
CA ILE A 295 9.63 -6.85 15.21
C ILE A 295 9.35 -8.32 14.92
N VAL A 296 10.38 -9.13 14.76
CA VAL A 296 10.22 -10.56 14.39
C VAL A 296 9.41 -11.32 15.44
N ASP A 297 9.62 -11.01 16.73
CA ASP A 297 8.91 -11.64 17.85
C ASP A 297 7.44 -11.22 17.96
N ASN A 298 7.05 -10.07 17.39
CA ASN A 298 5.71 -9.48 17.61
C ASN A 298 4.85 -9.32 16.34
N MET A 299 5.41 -9.51 15.14
CA MET A 299 4.70 -9.24 13.89
C MET A 299 3.52 -10.19 13.62
N TRP A 300 3.53 -11.41 14.16
CA TRP A 300 2.46 -12.39 13.95
C TRP A 300 1.40 -12.40 15.06
#